data_AF-A0A1V5NI59-F1
#
_entry.id   AF-A0A1V5NI59-F1
#
_cell.length_a   1.000
_cell.length_b   1.000
_cell.length_c   1.000
_cell.angle_alpha   90.00
_cell.angle_beta   90.00
_cell.angle_gamma   90.00
#
_symmetry.space_group_name_H-M   'P 1'
#
loop_
_entity.id
_entity.type
_entity.pdbx_description
1 polymer ?
#
loop_
_entity_poly.entity_id
_entity_poly.type
_entity_poly.pdbx_seq_one_letter_code
_entity_poly.pdbx_strand_id
1 'polypeptide(L)'
;MVRQLQEFYHDKRYVAVDIQFNPDFAALGRIYGMEGYTVDSPSQLTELLPRILTSAAPVMVNCIVDHCENVLPMVLNGSNISEAIG
;
A
#
# COMPACT_ATOMS: atom_id res chain seq x y z
N MET A 1 -2.14 -5.68 6.40
CA MET A 1 -1.57 -6.41 7.56
C MET A 1 -2.64 -6.94 8.52
N VAL A 2 -3.28 -6.12 9.37
CA VAL A 2 -4.30 -6.63 10.34
C VAL A 2 -5.50 -7.29 9.63
N ARG A 3 -5.92 -6.73 8.48
CA ARG A 3 -6.92 -7.35 7.59
C ARG A 3 -6.56 -8.80 7.23
N GLN A 4 -5.33 -9.04 6.78
CA GLN A 4 -4.84 -10.37 6.40
C GLN A 4 -4.85 -11.33 7.60
N LEU A 5 -4.46 -10.87 8.80
CA LEU A 5 -4.56 -11.69 10.01
C LEU A 5 -6.02 -12.04 10.36
N GLN A 6 -6.94 -11.09 10.25
CA GLN A 6 -8.37 -11.36 10.46
C GLN A 6 -8.94 -12.33 9.41
N GLU A 7 -8.45 -12.29 8.18
CA GLU A 7 -8.79 -13.25 7.13
C GLU A 7 -8.34 -14.68 7.47
N PHE A 8 -7.11 -14.88 7.96
CA PHE A 8 -6.57 -16.21 8.25
C PHE A 8 -6.95 -16.78 9.64
N TYR A 9 -7.13 -15.93 10.67
CA TYR A 9 -7.34 -16.39 12.05
C TYR A 9 -8.73 -16.13 12.62
N HIS A 10 -9.57 -15.36 11.91
CA HIS A 10 -10.88 -14.93 12.43
C HIS A 10 -12.01 -15.07 11.41
N ASP A 11 -11.92 -16.05 10.51
CA ASP A 11 -12.97 -16.38 9.55
C ASP A 11 -13.44 -15.15 8.73
N LYS A 12 -12.48 -14.32 8.30
CA LYS A 12 -12.75 -13.07 7.56
C LYS A 12 -13.64 -12.08 8.29
N ARG A 13 -13.72 -12.16 9.62
CA ARG A 13 -14.43 -11.17 10.44
C ARG A 13 -13.60 -9.89 10.56
N TYR A 14 -13.83 -8.98 9.62
CA TYR A 14 -13.13 -7.71 9.56
C TYR A 14 -13.66 -6.72 10.59
N VAL A 15 -12.79 -6.23 11.49
CA VAL A 15 -13.15 -5.26 12.53
C VAL A 15 -12.07 -4.18 12.62
N ALA A 16 -12.48 -2.92 12.51
CA ALA A 16 -11.61 -1.74 12.61
C ALA A 16 -10.41 -1.74 11.65
N VAL A 17 -10.53 -2.40 10.49
CA VAL A 17 -9.50 -2.47 9.45
C VAL A 17 -9.93 -1.81 8.13
N ASP A 18 -11.22 -1.60 7.93
CA ASP A 18 -11.76 -0.89 6.78
C ASP A 18 -11.86 0.60 7.09
N ILE A 19 -10.98 1.39 6.47
CA ILE A 19 -10.94 2.84 6.61
C ILE A 19 -11.60 3.43 5.37
N GLN A 20 -12.86 3.81 5.49
CA GLN A 20 -13.67 4.30 4.37
C GLN A 20 -13.24 5.66 3.82
N PHE A 21 -12.39 6.39 4.56
CA PHE A 21 -11.93 7.71 4.18
C PHE A 21 -10.41 7.78 4.12
N ASN A 22 -9.89 8.13 2.95
CA ASN A 22 -8.49 8.47 2.77
C ASN A 22 -8.39 9.90 2.20
N PRO A 23 -7.54 10.78 2.77
CA PRO A 23 -7.33 12.11 2.24
C PRO A 23 -6.59 12.06 0.89
N ASP A 24 -6.68 13.14 0.11
CA ASP A 24 -5.81 13.32 -1.06
C ASP A 24 -4.39 13.65 -0.60
N PHE A 25 -3.56 12.60 -0.50
CA PHE A 25 -2.16 12.72 -0.12
C PHE A 25 -1.35 13.57 -1.10
N ALA A 26 -1.65 13.52 -2.41
CA ALA A 26 -0.95 14.33 -3.39
C ALA A 26 -1.25 15.82 -3.19
N ALA A 27 -2.50 16.19 -2.94
CA ALA A 27 -2.87 17.56 -2.59
C ALA A 27 -2.24 18.00 -1.26
N LEU A 28 -2.21 17.12 -0.26
CA LEU A 28 -1.57 17.39 1.03
C LEU A 28 -0.08 17.72 0.85
N GLY A 29 0.65 16.91 0.08
CA GLY A 29 2.06 17.16 -0.25
C GLY A 29 2.27 18.54 -0.90
N ARG A 30 1.41 18.91 -1.85
CA ARG A 30 1.48 20.24 -2.51
C ARG A 30 1.32 21.40 -1.54
N ILE A 31 0.44 21.29 -0.54
CA ILE A 31 0.24 22.33 0.49
C ILE A 31 1.51 22.51 1.33
N TYR A 32 2.26 21.44 1.57
CA TYR A 32 3.54 21.48 2.29
C TYR A 32 4.74 21.85 1.39
N GLY A 33 4.51 22.26 0.15
CA GLY A 33 5.57 22.66 -0.79
C GLY A 33 6.30 21.50 -1.46
N MET A 34 5.72 20.29 -1.41
CA MET A 34 6.24 19.10 -2.10
C MET A 34 5.59 18.96 -3.47
N GLU A 35 6.25 18.24 -4.39
CA GLU A 35 5.56 17.77 -5.59
C GLU A 35 4.63 16.60 -5.22
N GLY A 36 3.37 16.67 -5.61
CA GLY A 36 2.37 15.65 -5.28
C GLY A 36 1.80 14.95 -6.51
N TYR A 37 1.93 13.63 -6.57
CA TYR A 37 1.44 12.78 -7.66
C TYR A 37 0.52 11.67 -7.14
N THR A 38 -0.50 11.30 -7.90
CA THR A 38 -1.32 10.11 -7.65
C THR A 38 -1.15 9.18 -8.85
N VAL A 39 -0.88 7.90 -8.60
CA VAL A 39 -0.71 6.88 -9.64
C VAL A 39 -1.66 5.72 -9.42
N ASP A 40 -2.26 5.23 -10.50
CA ASP A 40 -3.25 4.14 -10.47
C ASP A 40 -2.76 2.84 -11.13
N SER A 41 -1.59 2.89 -11.76
CA SER A 41 -1.07 1.80 -12.57
C SER A 41 0.46 1.70 -12.50
N PRO A 42 1.03 0.47 -12.60
CA PRO A 42 2.48 0.26 -12.60
C PRO A 42 3.19 0.96 -13.76
N SER A 43 2.54 1.05 -14.93
CA SER A 43 3.06 1.76 -16.11
C SER A 43 3.24 3.25 -15.83
N GLN A 44 2.23 3.90 -15.25
CA GLN A 44 2.28 5.32 -14.90
C GLN A 44 3.37 5.59 -13.86
N LEU A 45 3.51 4.72 -12.86
CA LEU A 45 4.60 4.81 -11.89
C LEU A 45 5.97 4.69 -12.56
N THR A 46 6.12 3.76 -13.51
CA THR A 46 7.37 3.54 -14.25
C THR A 46 7.76 4.76 -15.08
N GLU A 47 6.79 5.41 -15.72
CA GLU A 47 7.01 6.65 -16.49
C GLU A 47 7.36 7.84 -15.58
N LEU A 48 6.78 7.92 -14.38
CA LEU A 48 7.03 8.99 -13.42
C LEU A 48 8.34 8.82 -12.64
N LEU A 49 8.82 7.59 -12.46
CA LEU A 49 10.02 7.26 -11.67
C LEU A 49 11.25 8.12 -12.00
N PRO A 50 11.65 8.30 -13.29
CA PRO A 50 12.79 9.14 -13.63
C PRO A 50 12.62 10.59 -13.19
N ARG A 51 11.41 11.14 -13.30
CA ARG A 51 11.10 12.53 -12.94
C ARG A 51 11.12 12.72 -11.42
N ILE A 52 10.51 11.81 -10.67
CA ILE A 52 10.43 11.94 -9.21
C ILE A 52 11.80 11.73 -8.55
N LEU A 53 12.63 10.83 -9.09
CA LEU A 53 13.96 10.54 -8.56
C LEU A 53 15.00 11.63 -8.88
N THR A 54 14.76 12.44 -9.92
CA THR A 54 15.64 13.56 -10.31
C THR A 54 15.13 14.91 -9.83
N SER A 55 13.97 14.97 -9.17
CA SER A 55 13.45 16.23 -8.62
C SER A 55 14.36 16.76 -7.51
N ALA A 56 14.60 18.07 -7.53
CA ALA A 56 15.32 18.77 -6.47
C ALA A 56 14.43 19.07 -5.24
N ALA A 57 13.11 18.90 -5.37
CA ALA A 57 12.14 19.13 -4.30
C ALA A 57 11.68 17.80 -3.69
N PRO A 58 11.20 17.78 -2.43
CA PRO A 58 10.55 16.60 -1.87
C PRO A 58 9.33 16.20 -2.71
N VAL A 59 9.14 14.90 -2.91
CA VAL A 59 8.05 14.36 -3.73
C VAL A 59 7.20 13.40 -2.89
N MET A 60 5.88 13.56 -2.97
CA MET A 60 4.89 12.64 -2.41
C MET A 60 4.15 11.95 -3.56
N VAL A 61 4.20 10.62 -3.59
CA VAL A 61 3.49 9.80 -4.58
C VAL A 61 2.47 8.93 -3.87
N ASN A 62 1.20 9.12 -4.19
CA ASN A 62 0.08 8.31 -3.73
C ASN A 62 -0.18 7.18 -4.73
N CYS A 63 0.28 5.96 -4.42
CA CYS A 63 0.05 4.80 -5.27
C CYS A 63 -1.25 4.10 -4.86
N ILE A 64 -2.21 4.04 -5.77
CA ILE A 64 -3.45 3.29 -5.56
C ILE A 64 -3.13 1.81 -5.76
N VAL A 65 -3.35 1.03 -4.71
CA VAL A 65 -3.13 -0.42 -4.68
C VAL A 65 -4.41 -1.11 -4.22
N ASP A 66 -4.57 -2.39 -4.55
CA ASP A 66 -5.74 -3.13 -4.08
C ASP A 66 -5.61 -3.43 -2.57
N HIS A 67 -6.57 -2.92 -1.80
CA HIS A 67 -6.72 -3.18 -0.38
C HIS A 67 -6.91 -4.67 -0.01
N CYS A 68 -7.35 -5.51 -0.95
CA CYS A 68 -7.58 -6.93 -0.76
C CYS A 68 -6.33 -7.80 -0.95
N GLU A 69 -5.20 -7.24 -1.40
CA GLU A 69 -3.98 -8.00 -1.58
C GLU A 69 -3.40 -8.50 -0.25
N ASN A 70 -2.90 -9.74 -0.28
CA ASN A 70 -2.24 -10.41 0.83
C ASN A 70 -0.74 -10.52 0.54
N VAL A 71 0.09 -10.36 1.56
CA VAL A 71 1.54 -10.54 1.45
C VAL A 71 1.84 -12.03 1.53
N LEU A 72 2.43 -12.59 0.47
CA LEU A 72 2.81 -13.99 0.35
C LEU A 72 4.29 -14.12 -0.05
N PRO A 73 4.98 -15.23 0.28
CA PRO A 73 4.49 -16.33 1.13
C PRO A 73 4.40 -15.93 2.61
N MET A 74 3.49 -16.57 3.35
CA MET A 74 3.25 -16.32 4.77
C MET A 74 3.40 -17.61 5.58
N VAL A 75 4.14 -17.57 6.68
CA VAL A 75 4.18 -18.66 7.66
C VAL A 75 3.13 -18.37 8.74
N LEU A 76 2.19 -19.29 8.93
CA LEU A 76 1.16 -19.14 9.96
C LEU A 76 1.76 -19.40 11.35
N ASN A 77 1.14 -18.82 12.37
CA ASN A 77 1.55 -18.99 13.75
C ASN A 77 1.43 -20.47 14.14
N GLY A 78 2.52 -21.05 14.62
CA GLY A 78 2.63 -22.47 14.95
C GLY A 78 3.06 -23.37 13.80
N SER A 79 3.29 -22.84 12.59
CA SER A 79 3.83 -23.59 11.44
C SER A 79 5.34 -23.43 11.30
N ASN A 80 5.98 -24.42 10.69
CA ASN A 80 7.39 -24.35 10.33
C ASN A 80 7.62 -23.47 9.10
N ILE A 81 8.84 -22.96 8.93
CA ILE A 81 9.23 -22.17 7.75
C ILE A 81 8.98 -22.93 6.44
N SER A 82 9.16 -24.26 6.45
CA SER A 82 8.90 -25.13 5.29
C SER A 82 7.43 -25.29 4.93
N GLU A 83 6.51 -24.85 5.80
CA GLU A 83 5.06 -24.96 5.64
C GLU A 83 4.42 -23.61 5.27
N ALA A 84 5.23 -22.68 4.74
CA ALA A 84 4.73 -21.39 4.28
C ALA A 84 3.63 -21.57 3.22
N ILE A 85 2.55 -20.80 3.37
CA ILE A 85 1.46 -20.74 2.39
C ILE A 85 1.73 -19.61 1.39
N GLY A 86 1.52 -19.88 0.11
CA GLY A 86 1.80 -18.92 -0.97
C GLY A 86 1.69 -19.57 -2.34
#